data_AF-A0A7S3AWL2-F1
#
_entry.id   AF-A0A7S3AWL2-F1
#
_cell.length_a   1.000
_cell.length_b   1.000
_cell.length_c   1.000
_cell.angle_alpha   90.00
_cell.angle_beta   90.00
_cell.angle_gamma   90.00
#
_symmetry.space_group_name_H-M   'P 1'
#
loop_
_entity.id
_entity.type
_entity.pdbx_description
1 polymer ?
#
loop_
_entity_poly.entity_id
_entity_poly.type
_entity_poly.pdbx_seq_one_letter_code
_entity_poly.pdbx_strand_id
1 'polypeptide(L)'
;MLVVLICIELSDVIFAVDSIPAVLGITQDPFIVYTSNAFALLALRSLYLLLSRSLQQLHYLRHAVALILGFVGMKMILDFVHIEISSSLSLAVILSLLAGGTIASIIRNNSRKANGSGSQDDHLLDEKLSHSA
;
A
#
# COMPACT_ATOMS: atom_id res chain seq x y z
N MET A 1 -20.72 -3.05 -7.72
CA MET A 1 -20.21 -1.66 -7.81
C MET A 1 -20.64 -0.81 -6.63
N LEU A 2 -21.92 -0.79 -6.25
CA LEU A 2 -22.38 -0.07 -5.06
C LEU A 2 -21.70 -0.52 -3.75
N VAL A 3 -21.58 -1.84 -3.53
CA VAL A 3 -20.86 -2.40 -2.36
C VAL A 3 -19.39 -1.96 -2.30
N VAL A 4 -18.73 -1.91 -3.45
CA VAL A 4 -17.32 -1.49 -3.56
C VAL A 4 -17.17 -0.01 -3.22
N LEU A 5 -18.05 0.85 -3.75
CA LEU A 5 -18.09 2.28 -3.41
C LEU A 5 -18.28 2.49 -1.90
N ILE A 6 -19.23 1.78 -1.29
CA ILE A 6 -19.47 1.84 0.15
C ILE A 6 -18.24 1.38 0.94
N CYS A 7 -17.59 0.28 0.55
CA CYS A 7 -16.38 -0.18 1.24
C CYS A 7 -15.23 0.84 1.18
N ILE A 8 -15.06 1.54 0.05
CA ILE A 8 -14.01 2.55 -0.11
C ILE A 8 -14.32 3.79 0.75
N GLU A 9 -15.57 4.25 0.72
CA GLU A 9 -16.01 5.41 1.51
C GLU A 9 -15.89 5.12 3.02
N LEU A 10 -16.28 3.91 3.47
CA LEU A 10 -16.04 3.47 4.85
C LEU A 10 -14.56 3.35 5.19
N SER A 11 -13.73 2.84 4.27
CA SER A 11 -12.28 2.71 4.51
C SER A 11 -11.62 4.06 4.69
N ASP A 12 -12.07 5.10 3.98
CA ASP A 12 -11.56 6.45 4.18
C ASP A 12 -12.02 7.05 5.51
N VAL A 13 -13.30 6.87 5.89
CA VAL A 13 -13.78 7.30 7.21
C VAL A 13 -12.96 6.65 8.34
N ILE A 14 -12.63 5.36 8.22
CA ILE A 14 -11.76 4.66 9.18
C ILE A 14 -10.33 5.22 9.16
N PHE A 15 -9.81 5.60 8.00
CA PHE A 15 -8.50 6.25 7.86
C PHE A 15 -8.47 7.68 8.43
N ALA A 16 -9.61 8.38 8.35
CA ALA A 16 -9.81 9.70 8.93
C ALA A 16 -9.83 9.65 10.47
N VAL A 17 -10.29 8.56 11.09
CA VAL A 17 -10.32 8.41 12.56
C VAL A 17 -8.91 8.43 13.17
N ASP A 18 -7.89 7.96 12.46
CA ASP A 18 -6.49 8.03 12.90
C ASP A 18 -5.82 9.35 12.51
N SER A 19 -6.11 9.85 11.30
CA SER A 19 -5.46 11.06 10.77
C SER A 19 -6.05 12.38 11.29
N ILE A 20 -7.33 12.43 11.69
CA ILE A 20 -7.98 13.63 12.26
C ILE A 20 -7.40 13.99 13.65
N PRO A 21 -7.30 13.08 14.63
CA PRO A 21 -6.70 13.42 15.93
C PRO A 21 -5.27 13.93 15.80
N ALA A 22 -4.49 13.35 14.89
CA ALA A 22 -3.13 13.81 14.61
C ALA A 22 -3.13 15.24 14.04
N VAL A 23 -3.95 15.53 13.02
CA VAL A 23 -4.02 16.87 12.42
C VAL A 23 -4.53 17.93 13.40
N LEU A 24 -5.55 17.61 14.21
CA LEU A 24 -6.09 18.51 15.22
C LEU A 24 -5.11 18.77 16.38
N GLY A 25 -4.15 17.87 16.61
CA GLY A 25 -3.07 18.07 17.58
C GLY A 25 -1.99 19.05 17.11
N ILE A 26 -1.84 19.25 15.79
CA ILE A 26 -0.77 20.07 15.19
C ILE A 26 -1.33 21.39 14.63
N THR A 27 -2.59 21.40 14.19
CA THR A 27 -3.26 22.54 13.54
C THR A 27 -4.62 22.83 14.18
N GLN A 28 -4.89 24.10 14.43
CA GLN A 28 -6.13 24.57 15.06
C GLN A 28 -7.11 25.21 14.06
N ASP A 29 -6.71 25.36 12.80
CA ASP A 29 -7.56 25.94 11.75
C ASP A 29 -8.50 24.87 11.16
N PRO A 30 -9.81 24.89 11.47
CA PRO A 30 -10.74 23.89 11.01
C PRO A 30 -10.88 23.89 9.49
N PHE A 31 -10.69 25.04 8.83
CA PHE A 31 -10.81 25.15 7.38
C PHE A 31 -9.77 24.29 6.66
N ILE A 32 -8.52 24.28 7.15
CA ILE A 32 -7.45 23.44 6.60
C ILE A 32 -7.76 21.95 6.82
N VAL A 33 -8.28 21.60 7.99
CA VAL A 33 -8.66 20.21 8.31
C VAL A 33 -9.78 19.73 7.39
N TYR A 34 -10.85 20.50 7.25
CA TYR A 34 -12.00 20.11 6.41
C TYR A 34 -11.66 20.05 4.93
N THR A 35 -10.93 21.05 4.41
CA THR A 35 -10.58 21.10 2.97
C THR A 35 -9.60 20.00 2.59
N SER A 36 -8.60 19.72 3.43
CA SER A 36 -7.63 18.62 3.21
C SER A 36 -8.31 17.25 3.22
N ASN A 37 -9.23 17.00 4.16
CA ASN A 37 -9.94 15.72 4.24
C ASN A 37 -10.93 15.52 3.09
N ALA A 38 -11.65 16.58 2.70
CA ALA A 38 -12.50 16.54 1.51
C ALA A 38 -11.70 16.26 0.24
N PHE A 39 -10.49 16.82 0.12
CA PHE A 39 -9.60 16.55 -1.00
C PHE A 39 -9.03 15.12 -0.99
N ALA A 40 -8.71 14.56 0.19
CA ALA A 40 -8.26 13.17 0.34
C ALA A 40 -9.32 12.18 -0.17
N LEU A 41 -10.59 12.37 0.22
CA LEU A 41 -11.73 11.60 -0.29
C LEU A 41 -11.86 11.65 -1.82
N LEU A 42 -11.73 12.85 -2.41
CA LEU A 42 -11.78 13.04 -3.87
C LEU A 42 -10.60 12.37 -4.58
N ALA A 43 -9.41 12.41 -3.98
CA ALA A 43 -8.20 11.77 -4.51
C ALA A 43 -8.28 10.24 -4.47
N LEU A 44 -8.83 9.65 -3.41
CA LEU A 44 -8.98 8.20 -3.28
C LEU A 44 -9.90 7.59 -4.33
N ARG A 45 -10.92 8.31 -4.79
CA ARG A 45 -11.78 7.84 -5.89
C ARG A 45 -10.99 7.64 -7.19
N SER A 46 -10.08 8.57 -7.51
CA SER A 46 -9.19 8.46 -8.66
C SER A 46 -8.15 7.36 -8.46
N LEU A 47 -7.57 7.30 -7.26
CA LEU A 47 -6.57 6.30 -6.92
C LEU A 47 -7.13 4.88 -6.93
N TYR A 48 -8.38 4.66 -6.48
CA TYR A 48 -9.01 3.35 -6.50
C TYR A 48 -9.11 2.77 -7.92
N LEU A 49 -9.46 3.60 -8.91
CA LEU A 49 -9.53 3.15 -10.31
C LEU A 49 -8.15 2.74 -10.82
N LEU A 50 -7.11 3.50 -10.50
CA LEU A 50 -5.72 3.17 -10.84
C LEU A 50 -5.24 1.91 -10.11
N LEU A 51 -5.52 1.84 -8.81
CA LEU A 51 -5.06 0.81 -7.90
C LEU A 51 -5.78 -0.52 -8.14
N SER A 52 -7.05 -0.52 -8.58
CA SER A 52 -7.77 -1.73 -8.97
C SER A 52 -7.05 -2.54 -10.07
N ARG A 53 -6.26 -1.88 -10.92
CA ARG A 53 -5.43 -2.50 -11.95
C ARG A 53 -4.06 -2.94 -11.41
N SER A 54 -3.46 -2.16 -10.51
CA SER A 54 -2.13 -2.46 -9.92
C SER A 54 -2.15 -3.48 -8.77
N LEU A 55 -3.22 -3.57 -7.99
CA LEU A 55 -3.30 -4.48 -6.82
C LEU A 55 -3.19 -5.95 -7.20
N GLN A 56 -3.55 -6.32 -8.44
CA GLN A 56 -3.35 -7.69 -8.94
C GLN A 56 -1.85 -8.07 -8.97
N GLN A 57 -0.92 -7.11 -8.98
CA GLN A 57 0.52 -7.33 -9.01
C GLN A 57 1.20 -7.16 -7.64
N LEU A 58 0.54 -6.57 -6.64
CA LEU A 58 1.15 -6.16 -5.36
C LEU A 58 0.77 -7.08 -4.17
N HIS A 59 0.94 -8.40 -4.32
CA HIS A 59 0.59 -9.38 -3.28
C HIS A 59 1.42 -9.21 -1.98
N TYR A 60 2.67 -8.78 -2.09
CA TYR A 60 3.59 -8.64 -0.94
C TYR A 60 3.32 -7.39 -0.09
N LEU A 61 2.68 -6.37 -0.67
CA LEU A 61 2.34 -5.15 0.04
C LEU A 61 1.32 -5.41 1.16
N ARG A 62 0.40 -6.37 0.96
CA ARG A 62 -0.58 -6.78 1.97
C ARG A 62 0.08 -7.34 3.24
N HIS A 63 1.17 -8.09 3.09
CA HIS A 63 1.93 -8.64 4.21
C HIS A 63 2.73 -7.55 4.94
N ALA A 64 3.35 -6.64 4.19
CA ALA A 64 4.08 -5.50 4.77
C ALA A 64 3.15 -4.60 5.60
N VAL A 65 1.97 -4.26 5.06
CA VAL A 65 0.97 -3.45 5.78
C VAL A 65 0.46 -4.14 7.04
N ALA A 66 0.25 -5.46 7.02
CA ALA A 66 -0.16 -6.20 8.22
C ALA A 66 0.91 -6.18 9.32
N LEU A 67 2.20 -6.31 8.95
CA LEU A 67 3.31 -6.20 9.90
C LEU A 67 3.41 -4.79 10.50
N ILE A 68 3.22 -3.75 9.66
CA ILE A 68 3.19 -2.36 10.12
C ILE A 68 2.03 -2.13 11.08
N LEU A 69 0.83 -2.63 10.77
CA LEU A 69 -0.34 -2.49 11.65
C LEU A 69 -0.11 -3.16 13.01
N GLY A 70 0.50 -4.35 13.02
CA GLY A 70 0.87 -5.04 14.26
C GLY A 70 1.89 -4.25 15.09
N PHE A 71 2.91 -3.70 14.43
CA PHE A 71 3.93 -2.85 15.08
C PHE A 71 3.33 -1.56 15.65
N VAL A 72 2.52 -0.84 14.86
CA VAL A 72 1.87 0.42 15.26
C VAL A 72 0.87 0.18 16.39
N GLY A 73 0.06 -0.88 16.30
CA GLY A 73 -0.89 -1.24 17.36
C GLY A 73 -0.20 -1.57 18.68
N MET A 74 0.89 -2.35 18.64
CA MET A 74 1.69 -2.63 19.83
C MET A 74 2.32 -1.34 20.39
N LYS A 75 2.87 -0.48 19.53
CA LYS A 75 3.48 0.79 19.90
C LYS A 75 2.47 1.76 20.54
N MET A 76 1.24 1.84 20.05
CA MET A 76 0.19 2.68 20.66
C MET A 76 -0.20 2.24 22.07
N ILE A 77 -0.24 0.93 22.33
CA ILE A 77 -0.50 0.40 23.68
C ILE A 77 0.65 0.75 24.63
N LEU A 78 1.90 0.70 24.14
CA LEU A 78 3.09 1.05 24.93
C LEU A 78 3.20 2.56 25.20
N ASP A 79 2.87 3.43 24.23
CA ASP A 79 2.83 4.89 24.40
C ASP A 79 1.85 5.30 25.52
N PHE A 80 0.73 4.59 25.66
CA PHE A 80 -0.27 4.85 26.69
C PHE A 80 0.26 4.61 28.13
N VAL A 81 1.36 3.86 28.28
CA VAL A 81 2.01 3.51 29.56
C VAL A 81 3.14 4.49 29.94
N HIS A 82 3.22 5.66 29.29
CA HIS A 82 4.18 6.74 29.60
C HIS A 82 5.67 6.39 29.38
N ILE A 83 5.97 5.42 28.52
CA ILE A 83 7.32 5.23 27.98
C ILE A 83 7.40 6.08 26.73
N GLU A 84 8.09 7.23 26.81
CA GLU A 84 8.27 8.15 25.67
C GLU A 84 9.11 7.49 24.56
N ILE A 85 8.47 6.74 23.67
CA ILE A 85 9.10 6.31 22.44
C ILE A 85 9.04 7.49 21.48
N SER A 86 10.19 8.15 21.27
CA SER A 86 10.35 9.27 20.36
C SER A 86 9.63 9.00 19.02
N SER A 87 8.62 9.81 18.70
CA SER A 87 7.75 9.63 17.52
C SER A 87 8.54 9.55 16.21
N SER A 88 9.70 10.22 16.16
CA SER A 88 10.67 10.17 15.06
C SER A 88 11.23 8.76 14.81
N LEU A 89 11.48 7.97 15.86
CA LEU A 89 12.00 6.60 15.72
C LEU A 89 10.93 5.65 15.16
N SER A 90 9.68 5.78 15.63
CA SER A 90 8.55 5.03 15.10
C SER A 90 8.33 5.35 13.61
N LEU A 91 8.41 6.63 13.25
CA LEU A 91 8.30 7.06 11.86
C LEU A 91 9.41 6.44 10.99
N ALA A 92 10.66 6.43 11.48
CA ALA A 92 11.79 5.82 10.78
C ALA A 92 11.63 4.30 10.57
N VAL A 93 11.09 3.58 11.56
CA VAL A 93 10.84 2.13 11.45
C VAL A 93 9.73 1.84 10.45
N ILE A 94 8.63 2.59 10.50
CA ILE A 94 7.50 2.44 9.55
C ILE A 94 7.97 2.75 8.13
N LEU A 95 8.71 3.85 7.93
CA LEU A 95 9.28 4.20 6.63
C LEU A 95 10.24 3.12 6.12
N SER A 96 11.09 2.56 6.98
CA SER A 96 12.01 1.49 6.58
C SER A 96 11.29 0.21 6.18
N LEU A 97 10.23 -0.18 6.90
CA LEU A 97 9.41 -1.34 6.57
C LEU A 97 8.64 -1.14 5.26
N LEU A 98 8.09 0.06 5.02
CA LEU A 98 7.42 0.39 3.76
C LEU A 98 8.38 0.45 2.58
N ALA A 99 9.52 1.13 2.74
CA ALA A 99 10.54 1.19 1.71
C ALA A 99 11.07 -0.21 1.38
N GLY A 100 11.41 -1.00 2.39
CA GLY A 100 11.87 -2.38 2.23
C GLY A 100 10.83 -3.28 1.55
N GLY A 101 9.56 -3.21 1.96
CA GLY A 101 8.47 -3.97 1.35
C GLY A 101 8.20 -3.57 -0.10
N THR A 102 8.29 -2.27 -0.42
CA THR A 102 8.09 -1.75 -1.78
C THR A 102 9.25 -2.15 -2.69
N ILE A 103 10.50 -2.00 -2.23
CA ILE A 103 11.70 -2.40 -2.98
C ILE A 103 11.71 -3.91 -3.23
N ALA A 104 11.43 -4.72 -2.20
CA ALA A 104 11.35 -6.18 -2.34
C ALA A 104 10.25 -6.61 -3.33
N SER A 105 9.11 -5.90 -3.34
CA SER A 105 8.03 -6.15 -4.29
C SER A 105 8.44 -5.82 -5.73
N ILE A 106 9.17 -4.71 -5.96
CA ILE A 106 9.59 -4.28 -7.30
C ILE A 106 10.68 -5.19 -7.87
N ILE A 107 11.72 -5.50 -7.08
CA ILE A 107 12.85 -6.33 -7.53
C ILE A 107 12.36 -7.69 -8.02
N ARG A 108 11.42 -8.30 -7.30
CA ARG A 108 10.90 -9.63 -7.67
C ARG A 108 9.87 -9.61 -8.79
N ASN A 109 9.12 -8.52 -8.94
CA ASN A 109 8.23 -8.33 -10.09
C ASN A 109 9.03 -8.28 -11.40
N ASN A 110 10.22 -7.67 -11.38
CA ASN A 110 11.11 -7.62 -12.54
C ASN A 110 11.67 -9.02 -12.92
N SER A 111 11.98 -9.88 -11.95
CA SER A 111 12.48 -11.24 -12.19
C SER A 111 11.42 -12.20 -12.78
N ARG A 112 10.12 -11.97 -12.53
CA ARG A 112 9.05 -12.76 -13.17
C ARG A 112 8.82 -12.38 -14.63
N LYS A 113 9.07 -11.12 -14.99
CA LYS A 113 8.95 -10.65 -16.38
C LYS A 113 10.08 -11.19 -17.28
N ALA A 114 11.25 -11.48 -16.70
CA ALA A 114 12.40 -12.04 -17.43
C ALA A 114 12.31 -13.56 -17.67
N ASN A 115 11.62 -14.33 -16.80
CA ASN A 115 11.47 -15.78 -16.95
C ASN A 115 10.20 -16.22 -17.70
N GLY A 116 9.33 -15.27 -18.08
CA GLY A 116 8.08 -15.55 -18.81
C GLY A 116 8.19 -15.41 -20.34
N SER A 117 9.29 -14.88 -20.87
CA SER A 117 9.53 -14.77 -22.32
C SER A 117 10.40 -15.90 -22.87
N GLY A 118 11.07 -16.69 -22.02
CA GLY A 118 11.99 -17.75 -22.46
C GLY A 118 11.33 -19.09 -22.81
N SER A 119 10.07 -19.32 -22.44
CA SER A 119 9.42 -20.63 -22.66
C SER A 119 8.52 -20.67 -23.90
N GLN A 120 8.28 -19.53 -24.54
CA GLN A 120 7.42 -19.43 -25.72
C GLN A 120 8.22 -19.57 -27.00
N ASP A 121 9.47 -19.09 -27.01
CA ASP A 121 10.37 -19.18 -28.16
C ASP A 121 10.88 -20.62 -28.40
N ASP A 122 11.07 -21.43 -27.36
CA ASP A 122 11.53 -22.82 -27.49
C ASP A 122 10.51 -23.73 -28.20
N HIS A 123 9.21 -23.50 -27.96
CA HIS A 123 8.13 -24.30 -28.56
C HIS A 123 7.89 -23.96 -30.05
N LEU A 124 8.29 -22.76 -30.49
CA LEU A 124 8.24 -22.33 -31.89
C LEU A 124 9.40 -22.92 -32.72
N LEU A 125 10.54 -23.21 -32.08
CA LEU A 125 11.68 -23.84 -32.74
C LEU A 125 11.44 -25.35 -32.94
N ASP A 126 10.86 -26.04 -31.96
CA ASP A 126 10.53 -27.46 -32.08
C ASP A 126 9.43 -27.72 -33.11
N GLU A 127 8.42 -26.84 -33.23
CA GLU A 127 7.37 -26.94 -34.25
C GLU A 127 7.93 -26.70 -35.67
N LYS A 128 8.87 -25.75 -35.82
CA LYS A 128 9.55 -25.47 -37.10
C LYS A 128 10.50 -26.60 -37.52
N LEU A 129 11.17 -27.24 -36.56
CA LEU A 129 12.10 -28.35 -36.81
C LEU A 129 11.36 -29.66 -37.13
N SER A 130 10.21 -29.91 -36.49
CA SER A 130 9.40 -31.11 -36.76
C SER A 130 8.69 -31.10 -38.11
N HIS A 131 8.46 -29.93 -38.71
CA HIS A 131 7.77 -29.80 -39.99
C HIS A 131 8.71 -29.73 -41.22
N SER A 132 10.04 -29.74 -40.98
CA SER A 132 11.08 -29.61 -42.01
C SER A 132 11.94 -30.87 -42.20
N ALA A 133 11.63 -31.96 -41.50
CA ALA A 133 12.23 -33.30 -41.67
C ALA A 133 11.23 -34.25 -42.33
#